data_AF-A0A9P6BBN4-F1
#
_entry.id   AF-A0A9P6BBN4-F1
#
_cell.length_a   1.000
_cell.length_b   1.000
_cell.length_c   1.000
_cell.angle_alpha   90.00
_cell.angle_beta   90.00
_cell.angle_gamma   90.00
#
_symmetry.space_group_name_H-M   'P 1'
#
loop_
_entity.id
_entity.type
_entity.pdbx_description
1 polymer ?
#
loop_
_entity_poly.entity_id
_entity_poly.type
_entity_poly.pdbx_seq_one_letter_code
_entity_poly.pdbx_strand_id
1 'polypeptide(L)'
;MAAVYPSAIPSLKDKHPNLPNRINQLELNRPIQAGQILNRQNVVAAKAVASGLRSLHDLHLHPAIIDDDIVQSAEERALAVQNVHAGVEYTPANLFDMLALLNNNVTALRAEVAASRAESANSIIKIRNRFMAHGVLSPTRKAVQGSGLPLARARVAGLDPPVVAALEVYGANVAPNIGDTPPFFNGSIDHLLHIDILKLICFYNEDLGINPGDNLAQRKGAVRVFLGL
;
A
#
# COMPACT_ATOMS: atom_id res chain seq x y z
N MET A 1 -4.95 13.58 -18.30
CA MET A 1 -3.99 14.66 -18.01
C MET A 1 -2.97 14.71 -19.13
N ALA A 2 -2.59 15.89 -19.61
CA ALA A 2 -1.50 16.02 -20.57
C ALA A 2 -0.16 15.71 -19.86
N ALA A 3 0.71 14.92 -20.48
CA ALA A 3 2.04 14.68 -19.94
C ALA A 3 2.86 15.97 -19.96
N VAL A 4 3.68 16.19 -18.93
CA VAL A 4 4.50 17.40 -18.76
C VAL A 4 5.97 17.03 -18.53
N TYR A 5 6.89 17.95 -18.85
CA TYR A 5 8.31 17.75 -18.59
C TYR A 5 8.54 17.67 -17.07
N PRO A 6 9.17 16.60 -16.55
CA PRO A 6 9.34 16.42 -15.10
C PRO A 6 10.41 17.33 -14.51
N SER A 7 11.34 17.83 -15.34
CA SER A 7 12.40 18.75 -14.96
C SER A 7 12.65 19.75 -16.09
N ALA A 8 13.23 20.90 -15.75
CA ALA A 8 13.66 21.85 -16.76
C ALA A 8 14.85 21.29 -17.55
N ILE A 9 14.87 21.54 -18.86
CA ILE A 9 15.99 21.24 -19.74
C ILE A 9 16.57 22.58 -20.21
N PRO A 10 17.79 22.94 -19.79
CA PRO A 10 18.39 24.23 -20.12
C PRO A 10 18.58 24.38 -21.64
N SER A 11 18.62 25.63 -22.10
CA SER A 11 19.01 25.94 -23.47
C SER A 11 20.51 25.79 -23.66
N LEU A 12 20.98 25.71 -24.91
CA LEU A 12 22.41 25.70 -25.20
C LEU A 12 23.09 26.99 -24.74
N LYS A 13 22.39 28.12 -24.86
CA LYS A 13 22.89 29.43 -24.42
C LYS A 13 23.05 29.53 -22.90
N ASP A 14 22.26 28.77 -22.13
CA ASP A 14 22.42 28.72 -20.67
C ASP A 14 23.71 28.00 -20.26
N LYS A 15 24.12 26.97 -21.02
CA LYS A 15 25.37 26.22 -20.80
C LYS A 15 26.58 26.93 -21.43
N HIS A 16 26.36 27.64 -22.54
CA HIS A 16 27.37 28.31 -23.36
C HIS A 16 27.01 29.79 -23.60
N PRO A 17 27.19 30.68 -22.60
CA PRO A 17 26.71 32.06 -22.67
C PRO A 17 27.42 32.91 -23.72
N ASN A 18 28.62 32.51 -24.15
CA ASN A 18 29.44 33.23 -25.13
C ASN A 18 29.06 32.93 -26.59
N LEU A 19 28.05 32.09 -26.83
CA LEU A 19 27.59 31.79 -28.18
C LEU A 19 27.12 33.07 -28.91
N PRO A 20 27.67 33.36 -30.10
CA PRO A 20 27.30 34.56 -30.83
C PRO A 20 25.84 34.55 -31.24
N ASN A 21 25.21 35.72 -31.14
CA ASN A 21 23.83 35.90 -31.55
C ASN A 21 23.57 35.61 -33.03
N ARG A 22 24.62 35.54 -33.87
CA ARG A 22 24.51 35.20 -35.29
C ARG A 22 24.06 33.75 -35.53
N ILE A 23 24.28 32.86 -34.56
CA ILE A 23 23.85 31.45 -34.62
C ILE A 23 22.45 31.27 -33.98
N ASN A 24 21.80 32.35 -33.52
CA ASN A 24 20.46 32.30 -32.91
C ASN A 24 19.37 31.78 -33.85
N GLN A 25 19.61 31.70 -35.16
CA GLN A 25 18.69 31.06 -36.11
C GLN A 25 18.45 29.58 -35.78
N LEU A 26 19.37 28.94 -35.06
CA LEU A 26 19.23 27.57 -34.56
C LEU A 26 18.51 27.49 -33.20
N GLU A 27 17.65 28.44 -32.82
CA GLU A 27 16.87 28.40 -31.56
C GLU A 27 17.69 28.05 -30.28
N LEU A 28 18.97 28.48 -30.22
CA LEU A 28 19.92 28.10 -29.17
C LEU A 28 19.50 28.54 -27.75
N ASN A 29 18.57 29.49 -27.68
CA ASN A 29 18.09 30.17 -26.48
C ASN A 29 16.73 29.66 -25.98
N ARG A 30 16.25 28.51 -26.47
CA ARG A 30 14.93 27.99 -26.10
C ARG A 30 15.03 26.95 -24.97
N PRO A 31 14.85 27.33 -23.69
CA PRO A 31 14.76 26.37 -22.61
C PRO A 31 13.41 25.63 -22.65
N ILE A 32 13.36 24.45 -22.04
CA ILE A 32 12.12 23.74 -21.76
C ILE A 32 11.91 23.78 -20.25
N GLN A 33 10.80 24.34 -19.81
CA GLN A 33 10.53 24.51 -18.38
C GLN A 33 9.89 23.25 -17.79
N ALA A 34 10.15 22.98 -16.50
CA ALA A 34 9.43 21.95 -15.77
C ALA A 34 7.92 22.27 -15.77
N GLY A 35 7.07 21.25 -15.90
CA GLY A 35 5.62 21.41 -15.98
C GLY A 35 5.08 21.88 -17.34
N GLN A 36 5.94 22.22 -18.30
CA GLN A 36 5.51 22.48 -19.67
C GLN A 36 4.93 21.20 -20.30
N ILE A 37 3.88 21.32 -21.11
CA ILE A 37 3.29 20.17 -21.82
C ILE A 37 4.32 19.54 -22.77
N LEU A 38 4.39 18.20 -22.77
CA LEU A 38 5.21 17.47 -23.74
C LEU A 38 4.77 17.82 -25.16
N ASN A 39 5.69 18.39 -25.93
CA ASN A 39 5.48 18.75 -27.32
C ASN A 39 6.59 18.13 -28.18
N ARG A 40 6.20 17.27 -29.13
CA ARG A 40 7.13 16.57 -30.05
C ARG A 40 7.97 17.55 -30.87
N GLN A 41 7.48 18.77 -31.10
CA GLN A 41 8.24 19.85 -31.74
C GLN A 41 9.52 20.20 -30.98
N ASN A 42 9.57 20.03 -29.65
CA ASN A 42 10.80 20.25 -28.88
C ASN A 42 11.88 19.22 -29.21
N VAL A 43 11.50 17.96 -29.47
CA VAL A 43 12.44 16.91 -29.92
C VAL A 43 12.95 17.25 -31.31
N VAL A 44 12.05 17.61 -32.22
CA VAL A 44 12.41 17.98 -33.61
C VAL A 44 13.35 19.18 -33.62
N ALA A 45 13.03 20.23 -32.87
CA ALA A 45 13.87 21.42 -32.73
C ALA A 45 15.25 21.04 -32.16
N ALA A 46 15.31 20.34 -31.02
CA ALA A 46 16.60 19.98 -30.40
C ALA A 46 17.51 19.16 -31.33
N LYS A 47 16.93 18.21 -32.09
CA LYS A 47 17.68 17.43 -33.09
C LYS A 47 18.16 18.28 -34.26
N ALA A 48 17.33 19.20 -34.75
CA ALA A 48 17.71 20.12 -35.83
C ALA A 48 18.89 21.01 -35.40
N VAL A 49 18.89 21.49 -34.16
CA VAL A 49 20.01 22.27 -33.59
C VAL A 49 21.30 21.46 -33.53
N ALA A 50 21.24 20.25 -32.96
CA ALA A 50 22.40 19.36 -32.86
C ALA A 50 22.99 19.03 -34.24
N SER A 51 22.12 18.67 -35.20
CA SER A 51 22.54 18.38 -36.58
C SER A 51 23.11 19.61 -37.28
N GLY A 52 22.52 20.79 -37.08
CA GLY A 52 23.01 22.06 -37.63
C GLY A 52 24.40 22.41 -37.09
N LEU A 53 24.61 22.32 -35.78
CA LEU A 53 25.91 22.60 -35.15
C LEU A 53 26.98 21.59 -35.58
N ARG A 54 26.67 20.29 -35.66
CA ARG A 54 27.58 19.27 -36.19
C ARG A 54 27.97 19.58 -37.65
N SER A 55 27.00 19.96 -38.48
CA SER A 55 27.28 20.31 -39.88
C SER A 55 28.18 21.54 -40.02
N LEU A 56 27.96 22.57 -39.19
CA LEU A 56 28.81 23.77 -39.16
C LEU A 56 30.24 23.45 -38.67
N HIS A 57 30.34 22.59 -37.65
CA HIS A 57 31.62 22.10 -37.13
C HIS A 57 32.41 21.33 -38.18
N ASP A 58 31.77 20.37 -38.88
CA ASP A 58 32.43 19.53 -39.88
C ASP A 58 32.91 20.36 -41.09
N LEU A 59 32.17 21.42 -41.45
CA LEU A 59 32.55 22.39 -42.48
C LEU A 59 33.62 23.40 -42.01
N HIS A 60 34.09 23.31 -40.76
CA HIS A 60 35.04 24.23 -40.14
C HIS A 60 34.58 25.69 -40.21
N LEU A 61 33.27 25.92 -40.11
CA LEU A 61 32.69 27.26 -40.10
C LEU A 61 32.71 27.80 -38.67
N HIS A 62 33.52 28.83 -38.44
CA HIS A 62 33.72 29.44 -37.12
C HIS A 62 34.28 28.47 -36.04
N PRO A 63 35.45 27.86 -36.26
CA PRO A 63 36.02 26.86 -35.34
C PRO A 63 36.41 27.43 -33.97
N ALA A 64 36.59 28.75 -33.86
CA ALA A 64 36.82 29.42 -32.58
C ALA A 64 35.56 29.56 -31.72
N ILE A 65 34.40 29.18 -32.27
CA ILE A 65 33.08 29.40 -31.67
C ILE A 65 32.30 28.11 -31.57
N ILE A 66 32.33 27.28 -32.61
CA ILE A 66 31.66 25.98 -32.64
C ILE A 66 32.77 24.94 -32.49
N ASP A 67 33.03 24.55 -31.25
CA ASP A 67 33.97 23.48 -30.90
C ASP A 67 33.23 22.17 -30.59
N ASP A 68 34.00 21.12 -30.32
CA ASP A 68 33.45 19.80 -29.98
C ASP A 68 32.52 19.84 -28.75
N ASP A 69 32.79 20.71 -27.76
CA ASP A 69 32.00 20.79 -26.52
C ASP A 69 30.59 21.37 -26.77
N ILE A 70 30.48 22.38 -27.64
CA ILE A 70 29.18 22.93 -28.04
C ILE A 70 28.38 21.91 -28.84
N VAL A 71 29.02 21.19 -29.76
CA VAL A 71 28.32 20.16 -30.54
C VAL A 71 27.87 19.01 -29.64
N GLN A 72 28.77 18.52 -28.76
CA GLN A 72 28.45 17.48 -27.79
C GLN A 72 27.30 17.92 -26.87
N SER A 73 27.35 19.15 -26.35
CA SER A 73 26.27 19.71 -25.52
C SER A 73 24.93 19.78 -26.24
N ALA A 74 24.93 20.04 -27.55
CA ALA A 74 23.71 20.07 -28.36
C ALA A 74 23.12 18.67 -28.55
N GLU A 75 23.95 17.67 -28.79
CA GLU A 75 23.56 16.26 -28.92
C GLU A 75 23.04 15.69 -27.61
N GLU A 76 23.74 15.94 -26.50
CA GLU A 76 23.30 15.55 -25.15
C GLU A 76 21.93 16.17 -24.83
N ARG A 77 21.73 17.45 -25.19
CA ARG A 77 20.44 18.11 -25.02
C ARG A 77 19.36 17.43 -25.87
N ALA A 78 19.64 17.11 -27.14
CA ALA A 78 18.69 16.42 -28.00
C ALA A 78 18.32 15.03 -27.45
N LEU A 79 19.30 14.28 -26.94
CA LEU A 79 19.10 13.00 -26.27
C LEU A 79 18.26 13.13 -25.00
N ALA A 80 18.53 14.14 -24.16
CA ALA A 80 17.75 14.37 -22.94
C ALA A 80 16.27 14.64 -23.26
N VAL A 81 15.98 15.51 -24.24
CA VAL A 81 14.59 15.78 -24.67
C VAL A 81 13.95 14.52 -25.23
N GLN A 82 14.66 13.76 -26.07
CA GLN A 82 14.15 12.50 -26.62
C GLN A 82 13.86 11.46 -25.53
N ASN A 83 14.73 11.32 -24.54
CA ASN A 83 14.56 10.36 -23.45
C ASN A 83 13.35 10.70 -22.58
N VAL A 84 13.05 11.98 -22.36
CA VAL A 84 11.83 12.40 -21.66
C VAL A 84 10.57 12.04 -22.47
N HIS A 85 10.63 12.11 -23.81
CA HIS A 85 9.53 11.68 -24.68
C HIS A 85 9.42 10.16 -24.81
N ALA A 86 10.54 9.44 -24.68
CA ALA A 86 10.57 7.98 -24.75
C ALA A 86 10.18 7.29 -23.43
N GLY A 87 10.63 7.81 -22.28
CA GLY A 87 9.80 7.74 -21.06
C GLY A 87 8.48 8.47 -21.35
N VAL A 88 7.44 8.52 -20.55
CA VAL A 88 6.09 8.95 -21.04
C VAL A 88 5.51 8.09 -22.18
N GLU A 89 6.05 8.07 -23.41
CA GLU A 89 5.47 7.31 -24.54
C GLU A 89 5.64 5.80 -24.37
N TYR A 90 6.79 5.35 -23.87
CA TYR A 90 7.11 3.91 -23.69
C TYR A 90 7.32 3.50 -22.24
N THR A 91 7.41 4.44 -21.29
CA THR A 91 7.38 4.07 -19.87
C THR A 91 5.92 3.84 -19.49
N PRO A 92 5.48 2.59 -19.24
CA PRO A 92 4.08 2.31 -19.00
C PRO A 92 3.66 3.07 -17.75
N ALA A 93 2.60 3.88 -17.84
CA ALA A 93 1.88 4.40 -16.68
C ALA A 93 1.56 3.29 -15.64
N ASN A 94 1.61 2.03 -16.06
CA ASN A 94 1.30 0.86 -15.28
C ASN A 94 2.42 0.35 -14.35
N LEU A 95 3.69 0.77 -14.43
CA LEU A 95 4.73 0.12 -13.60
C LEU A 95 4.58 0.42 -12.10
N PHE A 96 4.34 1.67 -11.72
CA PHE A 96 4.09 2.03 -10.32
C PHE A 96 2.76 1.45 -9.82
N ASP A 97 1.72 1.47 -10.66
CA ASP A 97 0.43 0.88 -10.34
C ASP A 97 0.51 -0.65 -10.20
N MET A 98 1.30 -1.31 -11.04
CA MET A 98 1.58 -2.75 -10.94
C MET A 98 2.38 -3.08 -9.68
N LEU A 99 3.37 -2.27 -9.32
CA LEU A 99 4.12 -2.46 -8.07
C LEU A 99 3.22 -2.25 -6.85
N ALA A 100 2.35 -1.24 -6.86
CA ALA A 100 1.37 -1.02 -5.81
C ALA A 100 0.38 -2.20 -5.72
N LEU A 101 -0.10 -2.69 -6.86
CA LEU A 101 -0.97 -3.86 -6.95
C LEU A 101 -0.28 -5.11 -6.42
N LEU A 102 0.98 -5.36 -6.80
CA LEU A 102 1.76 -6.51 -6.32
C LEU A 102 1.99 -6.42 -4.81
N ASN A 103 2.32 -5.24 -4.28
CA ASN A 103 2.49 -5.05 -2.84
C ASN A 103 1.19 -5.30 -2.07
N ASN A 104 0.05 -4.84 -2.60
CA ASN A 104 -1.27 -5.09 -2.03
C ASN A 104 -1.60 -6.59 -2.05
N ASN A 105 -1.32 -7.27 -3.17
CA ASN A 105 -1.55 -8.71 -3.32
C ASN A 105 -0.67 -9.53 -2.36
N VAL A 106 0.61 -9.20 -2.21
CA VAL A 106 1.51 -9.87 -1.26
C VAL A 106 1.03 -9.67 0.18
N THR A 107 0.55 -8.47 0.52
CA THR A 107 0.02 -8.18 1.85
C THR A 107 -1.27 -8.97 2.13
N ALA A 108 -2.18 -9.03 1.15
CA ALA A 108 -3.40 -9.82 1.24
C ALA A 108 -3.11 -11.32 1.38
N LEU A 109 -2.21 -11.88 0.55
CA LEU A 109 -1.78 -13.28 0.63
C LEU A 109 -1.16 -13.62 1.98
N ARG A 110 -0.35 -12.72 2.56
CA ARG A 110 0.23 -12.93 3.90
C ARG A 110 -0.86 -13.00 4.97
N ALA A 111 -1.87 -12.12 4.90
CA ALA A 111 -3.00 -12.14 5.82
C ALA A 111 -3.83 -13.43 5.67
N GLU A 112 -4.08 -13.88 4.43
CA GLU A 112 -4.80 -15.11 4.13
C GLU A 112 -4.05 -16.36 4.64
N VAL A 113 -2.74 -16.44 4.41
CA VAL A 113 -1.90 -17.53 4.92
C VAL A 113 -1.89 -17.55 6.45
N ALA A 114 -1.84 -16.38 7.11
CA ALA A 114 -1.93 -16.31 8.57
C ALA A 114 -3.29 -16.81 9.08
N ALA A 115 -4.39 -16.40 8.43
CA ALA A 115 -5.74 -16.84 8.76
C ALA A 115 -5.90 -18.35 8.58
N SER A 116 -5.49 -18.89 7.44
CA SER A 116 -5.54 -20.33 7.13
C SER A 116 -4.72 -21.17 8.13
N ARG A 117 -3.54 -20.68 8.55
CA ARG A 117 -2.75 -21.32 9.61
C ARG A 117 -3.46 -21.29 10.95
N ALA A 118 -4.11 -20.18 11.31
CA ALA A 118 -4.89 -20.07 12.54
C ALA A 118 -6.10 -21.03 12.50
N GLU A 119 -6.83 -21.13 11.39
CA GLU A 119 -7.94 -22.06 11.21
C GLU A 119 -7.52 -23.53 11.29
N SER A 120 -6.39 -23.87 10.67
CA SER A 120 -5.81 -25.22 10.74
C SER A 120 -5.43 -25.58 12.18
N ALA A 121 -4.77 -24.66 12.89
CA ALA A 121 -4.47 -24.82 14.31
C ALA A 121 -5.74 -24.94 15.15
N ASN A 122 -6.77 -24.15 14.85
CA ASN A 122 -8.06 -24.18 15.54
C ASN A 122 -8.75 -25.52 15.36
N SER A 123 -8.71 -26.12 14.17
CA SER A 123 -9.25 -27.46 13.94
C SER A 123 -8.58 -28.51 14.84
N ILE A 124 -7.26 -28.46 14.97
CA ILE A 124 -6.50 -29.35 15.87
C ILE A 124 -6.86 -29.08 17.34
N ILE A 125 -6.97 -27.81 17.74
CA ILE A 125 -7.36 -27.41 19.10
C ILE A 125 -8.77 -27.91 19.43
N LYS A 126 -9.74 -27.74 18.53
CA LYS A 126 -11.13 -28.21 18.72
C LYS A 126 -11.21 -29.72 18.84
N ILE A 127 -10.48 -30.46 18.00
CA ILE A 127 -10.37 -31.92 18.10
C ILE A 127 -9.79 -32.30 19.46
N ARG A 128 -8.68 -31.68 19.89
CA ARG A 128 -8.07 -31.92 21.20
C ARG A 128 -9.07 -31.67 22.32
N ASN A 129 -9.73 -30.51 22.33
CA ASN A 129 -10.70 -30.12 23.35
C ASN A 129 -11.83 -31.16 23.46
N ARG A 130 -12.34 -31.70 22.34
CA ARG A 130 -13.36 -32.77 22.34
C ARG A 130 -12.93 -34.03 23.09
N PHE A 131 -11.65 -34.38 23.02
CA PHE A 131 -11.11 -35.58 23.68
C PHE A 131 -10.60 -35.32 25.10
N MET A 132 -10.58 -34.07 25.58
CA MET A 132 -10.23 -33.77 26.97
C MET A 132 -11.45 -33.97 27.88
N ALA A 133 -11.45 -35.06 28.64
CA ALA A 133 -12.46 -35.29 29.68
C ALA A 133 -12.28 -34.28 30.82
N HIS A 134 -13.18 -33.29 30.91
CA HIS A 134 -13.35 -32.37 32.05
C HIS A 134 -12.06 -31.66 32.53
N GLY A 135 -11.34 -31.01 31.61
CA GLY A 135 -10.11 -30.26 31.91
C GLY A 135 -10.13 -28.80 31.46
N VAL A 136 -8.99 -28.13 31.65
CA VAL A 136 -8.72 -26.76 31.18
C VAL A 136 -8.64 -26.76 29.65
N LEU A 137 -9.58 -26.08 28.99
CA LEU A 137 -9.64 -26.04 27.53
C LEU A 137 -8.55 -25.13 26.95
N SER A 138 -8.04 -25.50 25.78
CA SER A 138 -7.16 -24.64 25.01
C SER A 138 -7.99 -23.63 24.22
N PRO A 139 -7.71 -22.31 24.33
CA PRO A 139 -8.38 -21.33 23.48
C PRO A 139 -7.96 -21.52 22.03
N THR A 140 -8.88 -21.24 21.10
CA THR A 140 -8.56 -21.07 19.70
C THR A 140 -7.74 -19.80 19.46
N ARG A 141 -7.07 -19.75 18.32
CA ARG A 141 -6.40 -18.56 17.80
C ARG A 141 -7.39 -17.70 17.01
N LYS A 142 -7.16 -16.38 17.00
CA LYS A 142 -7.92 -15.47 16.15
C LYS A 142 -7.63 -15.77 14.68
N ALA A 143 -8.69 -15.99 13.90
CA ALA A 143 -8.59 -16.23 12.44
C ALA A 143 -9.07 -15.02 11.62
N VAL A 144 -10.03 -14.26 12.15
CA VAL A 144 -10.62 -13.11 11.46
C VAL A 144 -9.94 -11.81 11.93
N GLN A 145 -9.47 -10.98 10.99
CA GLN A 145 -8.87 -9.67 11.30
C GLN A 145 -9.90 -8.70 11.90
N GLY A 146 -9.43 -7.73 12.68
CA GLY A 146 -10.25 -6.63 13.19
C GLY A 146 -10.89 -6.89 14.55
N SER A 147 -11.71 -5.95 15.01
CA SER A 147 -12.37 -6.00 16.31
C SER A 147 -13.84 -6.38 16.16
N GLY A 148 -14.29 -7.36 16.96
CA GLY A 148 -15.69 -7.75 17.06
C GLY A 148 -16.53 -6.84 17.95
N LEU A 149 -16.04 -5.65 18.34
CA LEU A 149 -16.80 -4.72 19.17
C LEU A 149 -18.21 -4.43 18.62
N PRO A 150 -18.43 -4.20 17.31
CA PRO A 150 -19.77 -4.03 16.76
C PRO A 150 -20.67 -5.27 16.96
N LEU A 151 -20.10 -6.47 16.77
CA LEU A 151 -20.81 -7.73 17.01
C LEU A 151 -21.16 -7.90 18.49
N ALA A 152 -20.21 -7.61 19.38
CA ALA A 152 -20.42 -7.70 20.82
C ALA A 152 -21.50 -6.72 21.30
N ARG A 153 -21.50 -5.48 20.81
CA ARG A 153 -22.55 -4.48 21.07
C ARG A 153 -23.94 -4.98 20.67
N ALA A 154 -24.05 -5.66 19.54
CA ALA A 154 -25.33 -6.24 19.11
C ALA A 154 -25.87 -7.32 20.07
N ARG A 155 -25.03 -7.88 20.97
CA ARG A 155 -25.39 -8.94 21.92
C ARG A 155 -25.54 -8.45 23.37
N VAL A 156 -25.54 -7.14 23.63
CA VAL A 156 -25.69 -6.60 24.99
C VAL A 156 -27.13 -6.38 25.44
N ALA A 157 -28.12 -6.59 24.57
CA ALA A 157 -29.53 -6.41 24.92
C ALA A 157 -29.91 -7.21 26.18
N GLY A 158 -30.48 -6.52 27.17
CA GLY A 158 -30.88 -7.10 28.46
C GLY A 158 -29.76 -7.25 29.49
N LEU A 159 -28.56 -6.71 29.25
CA LEU A 159 -27.45 -6.71 30.22
C LEU A 159 -27.36 -5.39 30.98
N ASP A 160 -26.78 -5.47 32.18
CA ASP A 160 -26.62 -4.29 33.05
C ASP A 160 -25.68 -3.24 32.43
N PRO A 161 -25.96 -1.93 32.61
CA PRO A 161 -25.13 -0.85 32.08
C PRO A 161 -23.62 -0.94 32.38
N PRO A 162 -23.17 -1.40 33.57
CA PRO A 162 -21.74 -1.57 33.84
C PRO A 162 -21.06 -2.60 32.94
N VAL A 163 -21.77 -3.66 32.53
CA VAL A 163 -21.24 -4.67 31.60
C VAL A 163 -21.00 -4.05 30.23
N VAL A 164 -21.94 -3.21 29.76
CA VAL A 164 -21.81 -2.50 28.49
C VAL A 164 -20.62 -1.54 28.54
N ALA A 165 -20.49 -0.75 29.60
CA ALA A 165 -19.36 0.17 29.77
C ALA A 165 -18.00 -0.55 29.80
N ALA A 166 -17.91 -1.69 30.48
CA ALA A 166 -16.69 -2.49 30.51
C ALA A 166 -16.31 -3.08 29.13
N LEU A 167 -17.30 -3.42 28.31
CA LEU A 167 -17.07 -3.88 26.93
C LEU A 167 -16.48 -2.75 26.07
N GLU A 168 -16.99 -1.53 26.19
CA GLU A 168 -16.49 -0.37 25.44
C GLU A 168 -15.03 -0.08 25.76
N VAL A 169 -14.67 -0.08 27.06
CA VAL A 169 -13.28 0.10 27.50
C VAL A 169 -12.40 -1.02 26.97
N TYR A 170 -12.85 -2.27 26.98
CA TYR A 170 -12.09 -3.38 26.44
C TYR A 170 -11.89 -3.23 24.92
N GLY A 171 -12.97 -3.01 24.16
CA GLY A 171 -12.92 -2.95 22.70
C GLY A 171 -12.12 -1.78 22.15
N ALA A 172 -12.04 -0.67 22.89
CA ALA A 172 -11.19 0.47 22.54
C ALA A 172 -9.69 0.18 22.70
N ASN A 173 -9.33 -0.73 23.61
CA ASN A 173 -7.93 -1.02 23.97
C ASN A 173 -7.39 -2.31 23.35
N VAL A 174 -8.22 -3.04 22.60
CA VAL A 174 -7.90 -4.38 22.12
C VAL A 174 -7.80 -4.38 20.60
N ALA A 175 -6.58 -4.62 20.11
CA ALA A 175 -6.25 -4.82 18.70
C ALA A 175 -5.54 -6.18 18.53
N PRO A 176 -6.28 -7.30 18.60
CA PRO A 176 -5.68 -8.63 18.53
C PRO A 176 -5.34 -8.96 17.08
N ASN A 177 -4.18 -9.58 16.89
CA ASN A 177 -3.70 -10.00 15.57
C ASN A 177 -4.15 -11.43 15.25
N ILE A 178 -4.22 -11.77 13.97
CA ILE A 178 -4.43 -13.15 13.54
C ILE A 178 -3.34 -14.04 14.15
N GLY A 179 -3.75 -15.16 14.73
CA GLY A 179 -2.87 -16.11 15.42
C GLY A 179 -2.81 -15.92 16.93
N ASP A 180 -3.21 -14.76 17.46
CA ASP A 180 -3.22 -14.50 18.90
C ASP A 180 -4.29 -15.35 19.61
N THR A 181 -4.07 -15.63 20.89
CA THR A 181 -5.04 -16.23 21.80
C THR A 181 -5.55 -15.21 22.82
N PRO A 182 -6.81 -15.29 23.26
CA PRO A 182 -7.37 -14.35 24.23
C PRO A 182 -6.59 -14.38 25.55
N PRO A 183 -5.98 -13.27 25.99
CA PRO A 183 -5.08 -13.25 27.14
C PRO A 183 -5.79 -13.46 28.49
N PHE A 184 -7.11 -13.32 28.51
CA PHE A 184 -7.96 -13.45 29.70
C PHE A 184 -8.66 -14.82 29.81
N PHE A 185 -8.47 -15.71 28.82
CA PHE A 185 -9.11 -17.02 28.84
C PHE A 185 -8.27 -18.02 29.62
N ASN A 186 -8.81 -18.49 30.75
CA ASN A 186 -8.14 -19.43 31.66
C ASN A 186 -8.52 -20.90 31.42
N GLY A 187 -9.23 -21.20 30.34
CA GLY A 187 -9.68 -22.56 30.00
C GLY A 187 -10.90 -23.08 30.73
N SER A 188 -11.46 -22.31 31.70
CA SER A 188 -12.69 -22.68 32.42
C SER A 188 -13.89 -21.89 31.90
N ILE A 189 -14.71 -22.52 31.05
CA ILE A 189 -15.94 -21.91 30.52
C ILE A 189 -16.94 -21.65 31.66
N ASP A 190 -16.94 -22.49 32.69
CA ASP A 190 -17.88 -22.40 33.81
C ASP A 190 -17.68 -21.12 34.63
N HIS A 191 -16.47 -20.53 34.60
CA HIS A 191 -16.16 -19.29 35.29
C HIS A 191 -16.43 -18.02 34.46
N LEU A 192 -16.76 -18.16 33.17
CA LEU A 192 -17.01 -16.99 32.32
C LEU A 192 -18.28 -16.24 32.76
N LEU A 193 -18.18 -14.92 32.82
CA LEU A 193 -19.32 -14.02 32.97
C LEU A 193 -19.79 -13.51 31.60
N HIS A 194 -20.93 -12.82 31.57
CA HIS A 194 -21.42 -12.18 30.34
C HIS A 194 -20.36 -11.28 29.71
N ILE A 195 -19.63 -10.50 30.52
CA ILE A 195 -18.57 -9.63 30.04
C ILE A 195 -17.42 -10.42 29.42
N ASP A 196 -17.00 -11.55 29.98
CA ASP A 196 -15.88 -12.33 29.44
C ASP A 196 -16.25 -12.92 28.08
N ILE A 197 -17.50 -13.36 27.92
CA ILE A 197 -18.01 -13.88 26.65
C ILE A 197 -18.09 -12.77 25.59
N LEU A 198 -18.54 -11.58 25.96
CA LEU A 198 -18.54 -10.42 25.07
C LEU A 198 -17.12 -10.00 24.67
N LYS A 199 -16.15 -10.10 25.59
CA LYS A 199 -14.73 -9.91 25.28
C LYS A 199 -14.22 -10.96 24.30
N LEU A 200 -14.69 -12.21 24.37
CA LEU A 200 -14.36 -13.24 23.38
C LEU A 200 -14.93 -12.91 22.00
N ILE A 201 -16.19 -12.45 21.90
CA ILE A 201 -16.77 -11.96 20.62
C ILE A 201 -15.93 -10.81 20.07
N CYS A 202 -15.59 -9.84 20.93
CA CYS A 202 -14.75 -8.70 20.56
C CYS A 202 -13.36 -9.14 20.08
N PHE A 203 -12.75 -10.11 20.78
CA PHE A 203 -11.43 -10.64 20.46
C PHE A 203 -11.44 -11.43 19.15
N TYR A 204 -12.36 -12.38 18.97
CA TYR A 204 -12.38 -13.24 17.78
C TYR A 204 -12.94 -12.54 16.54
N ASN A 205 -13.73 -11.48 16.70
CA ASN A 205 -14.53 -10.87 15.62
C ASN A 205 -15.51 -11.87 14.99
N GLU A 206 -16.13 -12.68 15.84
CA GLU A 206 -17.13 -13.69 15.49
C GLU A 206 -18.24 -13.66 16.55
N ASP A 207 -19.49 -13.90 16.15
CA ASP A 207 -20.63 -13.83 17.07
C ASP A 207 -20.79 -15.08 17.96
N LEU A 208 -19.99 -16.12 17.70
CA LEU A 208 -19.96 -17.41 18.40
C LEU A 208 -21.33 -18.13 18.41
N GLY A 209 -22.28 -17.74 17.56
CA GLY A 209 -23.66 -18.24 17.59
C GLY A 209 -24.51 -17.73 18.76
N ILE A 210 -24.09 -16.65 19.43
CA ILE A 210 -24.80 -16.03 20.55
C ILE A 210 -25.86 -15.05 20.06
N ASN A 211 -27.07 -15.12 20.59
CA ASN A 211 -28.16 -14.21 20.28
C ASN A 211 -28.37 -13.13 21.36
N PRO A 212 -29.00 -11.99 21.03
CA PRO A 212 -29.36 -10.98 22.02
C PRO A 212 -30.42 -11.55 22.97
N GLY A 213 -30.29 -11.29 24.27
CA GLY A 213 -31.18 -11.86 25.29
C GLY A 213 -30.82 -13.27 25.77
N ASP A 214 -29.85 -13.96 25.17
CA ASP A 214 -29.36 -15.24 25.68
C ASP A 214 -28.86 -15.10 27.12
N ASN A 215 -29.34 -15.99 27.99
CA ASN A 215 -28.88 -16.08 29.38
C ASN A 215 -27.45 -16.64 29.44
N LEU A 216 -26.82 -16.53 30.63
CA LEU A 216 -25.42 -16.93 30.78
C LEU A 216 -25.14 -18.40 30.42
N ALA A 217 -26.08 -19.30 30.72
CA ALA A 217 -25.93 -20.72 30.42
C ALA A 217 -25.95 -20.99 28.91
N GLN A 218 -26.85 -20.35 28.17
CA GLN A 218 -26.93 -20.43 26.71
C GLN A 218 -25.65 -19.91 26.05
N ARG A 219 -25.15 -18.74 26.49
CA ARG A 219 -23.91 -18.17 25.98
C ARG A 219 -22.69 -19.05 26.25
N LYS A 220 -22.60 -19.65 27.45
CA LYS A 220 -21.56 -20.64 27.77
C LYS A 220 -21.66 -21.88 26.89
N GLY A 221 -22.87 -22.34 26.59
CA GLY A 221 -23.12 -23.42 25.62
C GLY A 221 -22.57 -23.10 24.24
N ALA A 222 -22.85 -21.89 23.74
CA ALA A 222 -22.33 -21.42 22.45
C ALA A 222 -20.78 -21.39 22.42
N VAL A 223 -20.14 -20.92 23.50
CA VAL A 223 -18.67 -20.94 23.64
C VAL A 223 -18.11 -22.37 23.68
N ARG A 224 -18.79 -23.33 24.31
CA ARG A 224 -18.40 -24.75 24.30
C ARG A 224 -18.39 -25.29 22.86
N VAL A 225 -19.47 -25.06 22.12
CA VAL A 225 -19.60 -25.48 20.71
C VAL A 225 -18.50 -24.85 19.85
N PHE A 226 -18.24 -23.55 20.02
CA PHE A 226 -17.17 -22.85 19.32
C PHE A 226 -15.79 -23.48 19.56
N LEU A 227 -15.51 -23.89 20.81
CA LEU A 227 -14.25 -24.53 21.22
C LEU A 227 -14.18 -26.04 20.92
N GLY A 228 -15.22 -26.63 20.31
CA GLY A 228 -15.23 -28.02 19.84
C GLY A 228 -15.84 -29.04 20.81
N LEU A 229 -16.53 -28.58 21.86
CA LEU A 229 -17.26 -29.42 22.82
C LEU A 229 -18.72 -29.63 22.42
#